data_AF-A0A928E276-F1
#
_entry.id   AF-A0A928E276-F1
#
_cell.length_a   1.000
_cell.length_b   1.000
_cell.length_c   1.000
_cell.angle_alpha   90.00
_cell.angle_beta   90.00
_cell.angle_gamma   90.00
#
_symmetry.space_group_name_H-M   'P 1'
#
loop_
_entity.id
_entity.type
_entity.pdbx_description
1 polymer ?
#
loop_
_entity_poly.entity_id
_entity_poly.type
_entity_poly.pdbx_seq_one_letter_code
_entity_poly.pdbx_strand_id
1 'polypeptide(L)'
;MTYGVRYPTLAFQTGGVGQANDGIPPQPFETFCYDSALMQAKIENFNVVPYTSVLPKELYGNIVSVDKVVNQFKHGAVLEVIMAGHGASRDEHKAIATGVGICWGKDKNGELIGGWAAEYVEFFDTQIDDEIAQGHAKMWLNKSLKHELEIRGVEQHSDFEMFHNYLNITEQFGYCLTCLGFLNFENAPAVKL
;
A
#
# COMPACT_ATOMS: atom_id res chain seq x y z
N MET A 1 2.23 -34.12 -3.32
CA MET A 1 1.03 -33.37 -3.75
C MET A 1 1.54 -32.15 -4.50
N THR A 2 1.05 -31.90 -5.72
CA THR A 2 1.45 -30.70 -6.49
C THR A 2 0.51 -29.57 -6.13
N TYR A 3 1.05 -28.38 -5.87
CA TYR A 3 0.30 -27.17 -5.54
C TYR A 3 0.43 -26.17 -6.68
N GLY A 4 -0.65 -25.41 -6.97
CA GLY A 4 -0.57 -24.26 -7.85
C GLY A 4 0.06 -23.05 -7.14
N VAL A 5 0.08 -21.92 -7.85
CA VAL A 5 0.59 -20.66 -7.30
C VAL A 5 -0.19 -20.24 -6.06
N ARG A 6 0.49 -19.62 -5.10
CA ARG A 6 -0.17 -19.13 -3.89
C ARG A 6 -0.89 -17.80 -4.13
N TYR A 7 -1.94 -17.54 -3.37
CA TYR A 7 -2.64 -16.27 -3.33
C TYR A 7 -2.96 -15.88 -1.88
N PRO A 8 -2.95 -14.57 -1.54
CA PRO A 8 -3.24 -14.12 -0.19
C PRO A 8 -4.72 -14.29 0.16
N THR A 9 -5.01 -14.65 1.41
CA THR A 9 -6.39 -14.78 1.89
C THR A 9 -6.74 -13.80 3.01
N LEU A 10 -5.76 -13.13 3.60
CA LEU A 10 -5.94 -12.03 4.54
C LEU A 10 -4.99 -10.89 4.16
N ALA A 11 -5.41 -9.64 4.36
CA ALA A 11 -4.51 -8.50 4.26
C ALA A 11 -4.71 -7.56 5.44
N PHE A 12 -3.71 -6.73 5.71
CA PHE A 12 -3.85 -5.62 6.63
C PHE A 12 -3.38 -4.32 5.98
N GLN A 13 -4.05 -3.22 6.29
CA GLN A 13 -3.62 -1.88 5.93
C GLN A 13 -2.74 -1.30 7.05
N THR A 14 -1.68 -0.61 6.67
CA THR A 14 -0.84 0.17 7.58
C THR A 14 -0.19 1.34 6.85
N GLY A 15 0.33 2.30 7.61
CA GLY A 15 1.04 3.45 7.10
C GLY A 15 2.00 3.96 8.14
N GLY A 16 3.06 4.61 7.69
CA GLY A 16 4.05 5.19 8.59
C GLY A 16 4.84 6.30 7.95
N VAL A 17 5.42 7.14 8.80
CA VAL A 17 6.29 8.25 8.45
C VAL A 17 7.53 8.23 9.30
N GLY A 18 8.63 8.70 8.74
CA GLY A 18 9.90 8.86 9.42
C GLY A 18 10.60 10.13 8.98
N GLN A 19 11.38 10.72 9.87
CA GLN A 19 12.18 11.91 9.58
C GLN A 19 13.54 11.79 10.26
N ALA A 20 14.56 12.37 9.64
CA ALA A 20 15.91 12.46 10.19
C ALA A 20 16.63 13.68 9.63
N ASN A 21 17.49 14.29 10.45
CA ASN A 21 18.44 15.32 9.98
C ASN A 21 19.68 14.73 9.30
N ASP A 22 19.97 13.45 9.56
CA ASP A 22 21.09 12.71 8.97
C ASP A 22 20.58 11.75 7.88
N GLY A 23 21.46 11.39 6.95
CA GLY A 23 21.12 10.53 5.82
C GLY A 23 22.33 10.25 4.94
N ILE A 24 22.40 9.05 4.37
CA ILE A 24 23.56 8.60 3.58
C ILE A 24 23.24 8.67 2.07
N PRO A 25 24.02 9.42 1.25
CA PRO A 25 23.85 9.44 -0.20
C PRO A 25 24.01 8.05 -0.85
N PRO A 26 23.39 7.79 -2.02
CA PRO A 26 22.67 8.75 -2.86
C PRO A 26 21.20 8.96 -2.47
N GLN A 27 20.64 8.11 -1.61
CA GLN A 27 19.24 8.16 -1.17
C GLN A 27 19.19 8.37 0.35
N PRO A 28 19.42 9.61 0.82
CA PRO A 28 19.60 9.89 2.26
C PRO A 28 18.38 9.57 3.10
N PHE A 29 17.19 9.57 2.51
CA PHE A 29 15.91 9.21 3.15
C PHE A 29 15.70 7.70 3.32
N GLU A 30 16.44 6.85 2.61
CA GLU A 30 16.37 5.38 2.81
C GLU A 30 17.09 4.97 4.10
N THR A 31 18.06 5.77 4.54
CA THR A 31 18.74 5.56 5.82
C THR A 31 17.96 6.29 6.91
N PHE A 32 17.67 5.62 8.03
CA PHE A 32 16.96 6.14 9.20
C PHE A 32 15.47 6.46 8.98
N CYS A 33 15.11 7.29 8.00
CA CYS A 33 13.72 7.72 7.80
C CYS A 33 12.84 6.55 7.38
N TYR A 34 13.30 5.71 6.46
CA TYR A 34 12.55 4.53 6.04
C TYR A 34 12.32 3.55 7.20
N ASP A 35 13.34 3.24 7.98
CA ASP A 35 13.22 2.35 9.16
C ASP A 35 12.22 2.90 10.20
N SER A 36 12.26 4.22 10.45
CA SER A 36 11.30 4.89 11.32
C SER A 36 9.86 4.82 10.78
N ALA A 37 9.69 4.97 9.47
CA ALA A 37 8.40 4.81 8.81
C ALA A 37 7.89 3.37 8.92
N LEU A 38 8.75 2.36 8.74
CA LEU A 38 8.40 0.96 8.95
C LEU A 38 8.01 0.67 10.41
N MET A 39 8.71 1.28 11.38
CA MET A 39 8.41 1.12 12.81
C MET A 39 7.03 1.69 13.16
N GLN A 40 6.68 2.88 12.65
CA GLN A 40 5.34 3.41 12.85
C GLN A 40 4.27 2.55 12.16
N ALA A 41 4.59 2.01 10.99
CA ALA A 41 3.74 1.07 10.25
C ALA A 41 3.71 -0.34 10.88
N LYS A 42 4.49 -0.60 11.93
CA LYS A 42 4.60 -1.88 12.65
C LYS A 42 5.07 -3.04 11.78
N ILE A 43 5.88 -2.76 10.76
CA ILE A 43 6.42 -3.73 9.81
C ILE A 43 7.95 -3.68 9.70
N GLU A 44 8.63 -2.99 10.61
CA GLU A 44 10.09 -2.85 10.68
C GLU A 44 10.84 -4.17 10.75
N ASN A 45 10.18 -5.21 11.26
CA ASN A 45 10.78 -6.51 11.47
C ASN A 45 10.49 -7.52 10.33
N PHE A 46 9.97 -7.06 9.19
CA PHE A 46 9.77 -7.89 7.99
C PHE A 46 10.81 -7.62 6.90
N ASN A 47 11.01 -8.61 6.03
CA ASN A 47 11.58 -8.41 4.70
C ASN A 47 10.44 -8.04 3.74
N VAL A 48 10.29 -6.75 3.45
CA VAL A 48 9.20 -6.21 2.62
C VAL A 48 9.44 -6.49 1.13
N VAL A 49 8.45 -7.04 0.43
CA VAL A 49 8.51 -7.38 -1.01
C VAL A 49 7.31 -6.79 -1.77
N PRO A 50 7.50 -5.74 -2.59
CA PRO A 50 6.42 -5.12 -3.36
C PRO A 50 5.87 -6.00 -4.50
N TYR A 51 4.55 -5.99 -4.69
CA TYR A 51 3.78 -6.71 -5.72
C TYR A 51 3.09 -5.75 -6.69
N THR A 52 2.69 -6.25 -7.87
CA THR A 52 2.13 -5.45 -8.98
C THR A 52 0.62 -5.16 -8.87
N SER A 53 0.06 -5.14 -7.65
CA SER A 53 -1.29 -4.62 -7.38
C SER A 53 -2.50 -5.40 -7.95
N VAL A 54 -2.50 -6.73 -7.81
CA VAL A 54 -3.64 -7.60 -8.14
C VAL A 54 -4.13 -8.35 -6.90
N LEU A 55 -5.44 -8.35 -6.67
CA LEU A 55 -6.07 -8.90 -5.47
C LEU A 55 -7.01 -10.07 -5.81
N PRO A 56 -6.85 -11.23 -5.15
CA PRO A 56 -7.82 -12.31 -5.25
C PRO A 56 -9.13 -11.93 -4.53
N LYS A 57 -10.25 -12.50 -4.95
CA LYS A 57 -11.59 -12.19 -4.38
C LYS A 57 -11.71 -12.54 -2.90
N GLU A 58 -10.87 -13.47 -2.42
CA GLU A 58 -10.80 -13.92 -1.03
C GLU A 58 -10.37 -12.80 -0.07
N LEU A 59 -9.75 -11.73 -0.59
CA LEU A 59 -9.44 -10.54 0.20
C LEU A 59 -10.62 -9.57 0.34
N TYR A 60 -11.70 -9.70 -0.44
CA TYR A 60 -12.86 -8.82 -0.34
C TYR A 60 -13.52 -8.98 1.04
N GLY A 61 -13.59 -7.88 1.80
CA GLY A 61 -14.07 -7.90 3.19
C GLY A 61 -13.10 -8.53 4.19
N ASN A 62 -11.88 -8.90 3.77
CA ASN A 62 -10.84 -9.49 4.62
C ASN A 62 -9.55 -8.66 4.64
N ILE A 63 -9.72 -7.33 4.63
CA ILE A 63 -8.65 -6.36 4.84
C ILE A 63 -8.88 -5.71 6.21
N VAL A 64 -7.89 -5.79 7.10
CA VAL A 64 -8.01 -5.32 8.49
C VAL A 64 -6.98 -4.23 8.84
N SER A 65 -7.13 -3.56 9.98
CA SER A 65 -6.03 -2.74 10.52
C SER A 65 -4.88 -3.62 11.00
N VAL A 66 -3.64 -3.17 10.81
CA VAL A 66 -2.43 -3.79 11.38
C VAL A 66 -2.56 -4.11 12.88
N ASP A 67 -3.27 -3.28 13.63
CA ASP A 67 -3.46 -3.46 15.07
C ASP A 67 -4.14 -4.79 15.45
N LYS A 68 -4.93 -5.36 14.53
CA LYS A 68 -5.61 -6.64 14.76
C LYS A 68 -4.70 -7.85 14.59
N VAL A 69 -3.56 -7.69 13.92
CA VAL A 69 -2.70 -8.80 13.46
C VAL A 69 -1.25 -8.68 13.91
N VAL A 70 -0.82 -7.52 14.42
CA VAL A 70 0.59 -7.26 14.82
C VAL A 70 1.15 -8.29 15.80
N ASN A 71 0.31 -8.85 16.67
CA ASN A 71 0.73 -9.89 17.63
C ASN A 71 1.04 -11.25 17.00
N GLN A 72 0.75 -11.44 15.71
CA GLN A 72 1.06 -12.64 14.94
C GLN A 72 2.36 -12.51 14.15
N PHE A 73 3.00 -11.33 14.16
CA PHE A 73 4.16 -11.08 13.31
C PHE A 73 5.40 -11.84 13.79
N LYS A 74 6.21 -12.28 12.83
CA LYS A 74 7.45 -13.00 13.08
C LYS A 74 8.62 -12.22 12.50
N HIS A 75 9.59 -11.90 13.35
CA HIS A 75 10.81 -11.21 12.95
C HIS A 75 11.52 -11.95 11.80
N GLY A 76 11.92 -11.19 10.77
CA GLY A 76 12.59 -11.67 9.57
C GLY A 76 11.67 -12.38 8.57
N ALA A 77 10.35 -12.46 8.81
CA ALA A 77 9.43 -13.02 7.83
C ALA A 77 9.39 -12.16 6.56
N VAL A 78 9.08 -12.79 5.42
CA VAL A 78 8.80 -12.05 4.18
C VAL A 78 7.37 -11.51 4.27
N LEU A 79 7.21 -10.21 4.02
CA LEU A 79 5.92 -9.56 3.90
C LEU A 79 5.74 -9.08 2.48
N GLU A 80 4.87 -9.73 1.73
CA GLU A 80 4.49 -9.25 0.42
C GLU A 80 3.48 -8.11 0.55
N VAL A 81 3.71 -7.02 -0.16
CA VAL A 81 2.96 -5.79 -0.01
C VAL A 81 2.53 -5.18 -1.34
N ILE A 82 1.46 -4.41 -1.32
CA ILE A 82 1.21 -3.32 -2.27
C ILE A 82 1.48 -2.03 -1.50
N MET A 83 2.41 -1.20 -1.96
CA MET A 83 2.95 -0.09 -1.15
C MET A 83 3.20 1.15 -1.99
N ALA A 84 2.56 2.24 -1.58
CA ALA A 84 2.97 3.58 -1.96
C ALA A 84 3.97 4.08 -0.91
N GLY A 85 5.18 4.45 -1.31
CA GLY A 85 6.17 4.99 -0.39
C GLY A 85 7.26 5.74 -1.11
N HIS A 86 7.69 6.86 -0.52
CA HIS A 86 8.81 7.64 -1.03
C HIS A 86 9.38 8.55 0.05
N GLY A 87 10.67 8.87 -0.09
CA GLY A 87 11.34 9.88 0.73
C GLY A 87 11.71 11.15 -0.02
N ALA A 88 11.86 12.26 0.67
CA ALA A 88 12.23 13.53 0.08
C ALA A 88 13.11 14.36 1.02
N SER A 89 13.90 15.24 0.43
CA SER A 89 14.60 16.30 1.15
C SER A 89 13.67 17.48 1.41
N ARG A 90 13.77 18.10 2.58
CA ARG A 90 13.06 19.34 2.92
C ARG A 90 13.42 20.50 1.98
N ASP A 91 14.61 20.45 1.37
CA ASP A 91 15.06 21.47 0.43
C ASP A 91 14.32 21.37 -0.91
N GLU A 92 13.78 20.20 -1.24
CA GLU A 92 13.03 19.94 -2.47
C GLU A 92 11.53 20.07 -2.25
N HIS A 93 11.02 19.48 -1.17
CA HIS A 93 9.60 19.40 -0.87
C HIS A 93 9.31 19.68 0.61
N LYS A 94 8.11 20.18 0.92
CA LYS A 94 7.67 20.46 2.29
C LYS A 94 6.73 19.41 2.85
N ALA A 95 6.05 18.66 2.01
CA ALA A 95 5.26 17.52 2.44
C ALA A 95 5.23 16.39 1.40
N ILE A 96 4.88 15.19 1.88
CA ILE A 96 4.65 13.99 1.09
C ILE A 96 3.28 13.44 1.47
N ALA A 97 2.41 13.14 0.51
CA ALA A 97 1.22 12.33 0.72
C ALA A 97 1.39 10.98 0.01
N THR A 98 0.95 9.91 0.66
CA THR A 98 0.89 8.57 0.06
C THR A 98 -0.51 8.00 0.19
N GLY A 99 -0.86 7.07 -0.69
CA GLY A 99 -2.12 6.36 -0.60
C GLY A 99 -2.16 5.07 -1.40
N VAL A 100 -3.02 4.16 -0.97
CA VAL A 100 -3.36 2.93 -1.67
C VAL A 100 -4.86 2.88 -1.83
N GLY A 101 -5.32 2.80 -3.07
CA GLY A 101 -6.72 2.63 -3.42
C GLY A 101 -6.99 1.22 -3.91
N ILE A 102 -8.19 0.71 -3.68
CA ILE A 102 -8.62 -0.63 -4.11
C ILE A 102 -9.93 -0.52 -4.89
N CYS A 103 -10.04 -1.25 -5.99
CA CYS A 103 -11.28 -1.50 -6.69
C CYS A 103 -11.58 -3.00 -6.80
N TRP A 104 -12.86 -3.34 -6.77
CA TRP A 104 -13.36 -4.71 -6.91
C TRP A 104 -14.18 -4.81 -8.18
N GLY A 105 -13.92 -5.85 -8.96
CA GLY A 105 -14.57 -6.10 -10.24
C GLY A 105 -15.61 -7.21 -10.17
N LYS A 106 -16.65 -7.11 -10.99
CA LYS A 106 -17.64 -8.18 -11.19
C LYS A 106 -17.78 -8.57 -12.65
N ASP A 107 -18.21 -9.81 -12.87
CA ASP A 107 -18.58 -10.30 -14.19
C ASP A 107 -19.99 -9.84 -14.61
N LYS A 108 -20.44 -10.28 -15.79
CA LYS A 108 -21.76 -9.96 -16.35
C LYS A 108 -22.94 -10.52 -15.55
N ASN A 109 -22.70 -11.51 -14.70
CA ASN A 109 -23.71 -12.09 -13.81
C ASN A 109 -23.73 -11.38 -12.45
N GLY A 110 -22.82 -10.43 -12.24
CA GLY A 110 -22.64 -9.73 -10.98
C GLY A 110 -21.76 -10.46 -9.98
N GLU A 111 -21.09 -11.54 -10.37
CA GLU A 111 -20.19 -12.29 -9.49
C GLU A 111 -18.85 -11.56 -9.32
N LEU A 112 -18.38 -11.43 -8.08
CA LEU A 112 -17.07 -10.88 -7.75
C LEU A 112 -15.96 -11.76 -8.35
N ILE A 113 -15.09 -11.16 -9.16
CA ILE A 113 -13.99 -11.87 -9.84
C ILE A 113 -12.62 -11.65 -9.21
N GLY A 114 -12.47 -10.57 -8.44
CA GLY A 114 -11.19 -10.13 -7.87
C GLY A 114 -11.10 -8.61 -7.85
N GLY A 115 -9.93 -8.10 -7.47
CA GLY A 115 -9.70 -6.66 -7.37
C GLY A 115 -8.33 -6.25 -7.89
N TRP A 116 -8.15 -4.94 -7.95
CA TRP A 116 -6.89 -4.28 -8.28
C TRP A 116 -6.66 -3.15 -7.29
N ALA A 117 -5.40 -2.78 -7.15
CA ALA A 117 -5.03 -1.64 -6.35
C ALA A 117 -4.18 -0.67 -7.16
N ALA A 118 -4.18 0.58 -6.71
CA ALA A 118 -3.34 1.62 -7.25
C ALA A 118 -2.61 2.33 -6.11
N GLU A 119 -1.35 2.64 -6.34
CA GLU A 119 -0.49 3.40 -5.45
C GLU A 119 -0.43 4.87 -5.86
N TYR A 120 -0.35 5.75 -4.87
CA TYR A 120 -0.27 7.18 -5.07
C TYR A 120 0.80 7.79 -4.18
N VAL A 121 1.64 8.64 -4.76
CA VAL A 121 2.63 9.47 -4.08
C VAL A 121 2.55 10.87 -4.68
N GLU A 122 2.46 11.90 -3.85
CA GLU A 122 2.56 13.30 -4.27
C GLU A 122 3.44 14.08 -3.31
N PHE A 123 4.19 15.02 -3.87
CA PHE A 123 5.02 15.96 -3.15
C PHE A 123 4.40 17.34 -3.19
N PHE A 124 4.53 18.07 -2.09
CA PHE A 124 3.96 19.41 -1.94
C PHE A 124 5.05 20.40 -1.55
N ASP A 125 5.02 21.58 -2.15
CA ASP A 125 5.93 22.70 -1.83
C ASP A 125 5.46 23.51 -0.61
N THR A 126 4.33 23.13 -0.03
CA THR A 126 3.77 23.68 1.20
C THR A 126 3.51 22.57 2.21
N GLN A 127 3.43 22.93 3.48
CA GLN A 127 2.83 22.02 4.47
C GLN A 127 1.35 21.82 4.14
N ILE A 128 0.85 20.63 4.45
CA ILE A 128 -0.54 20.22 4.21
C ILE A 128 -1.16 19.67 5.50
N ASP A 129 -2.47 19.53 5.50
CA ASP A 129 -3.22 18.78 6.51
C ASP A 129 -3.78 17.48 5.92
N ASP A 130 -4.45 16.71 6.79
CA ASP A 130 -5.06 15.43 6.42
C ASP A 130 -6.15 15.59 5.34
N GLU A 131 -6.88 16.72 5.34
CA GLU A 131 -7.96 16.96 4.38
C GLU A 131 -7.41 17.14 2.96
N ILE A 132 -6.33 17.92 2.81
CA ILE A 132 -5.63 18.08 1.52
C ILE A 132 -5.04 16.74 1.07
N ALA A 133 -4.33 16.04 1.97
CA ALA A 133 -3.72 14.75 1.65
C ALA A 133 -4.76 13.73 1.17
N GLN A 134 -5.86 13.61 1.93
CA GLN A 134 -6.96 12.72 1.59
C GLN A 134 -7.64 13.14 0.28
N GLY A 135 -7.89 14.44 0.10
CA GLY A 135 -8.55 14.99 -1.09
C GLY A 135 -7.79 14.65 -2.38
N HIS A 136 -6.48 14.86 -2.39
CA HIS A 136 -5.64 14.55 -3.54
C HIS A 136 -5.52 13.02 -3.76
N ALA A 137 -5.28 12.25 -2.71
CA ALA A 137 -5.23 10.79 -2.80
C ALA A 137 -6.54 10.24 -3.39
N LYS A 138 -7.69 10.67 -2.87
CA LYS A 138 -9.00 10.29 -3.40
C LYS A 138 -9.16 10.67 -4.86
N MET A 139 -8.81 11.89 -5.25
CA MET A 139 -8.97 12.37 -6.62
C MET A 139 -8.18 11.50 -7.61
N TRP A 140 -6.89 11.27 -7.35
CA TRP A 140 -6.00 10.55 -8.25
C TRP A 140 -6.24 9.05 -8.25
N LEU A 141 -6.45 8.44 -7.07
CA LEU A 141 -6.77 7.02 -6.96
C LEU A 141 -8.10 6.70 -7.62
N ASN A 142 -9.14 7.53 -7.46
CA ASN A 142 -10.41 7.34 -8.18
C ASN A 142 -10.21 7.31 -9.69
N LYS A 143 -9.36 8.18 -10.23
CA LYS A 143 -9.05 8.22 -11.66
C LYS A 143 -8.30 6.96 -12.10
N SER A 144 -7.29 6.54 -11.35
CA SER A 144 -6.49 5.34 -11.66
C SER A 144 -7.34 4.07 -11.62
N LEU A 145 -8.10 3.87 -10.54
CA LEU A 145 -8.91 2.68 -10.34
C LEU A 145 -10.06 2.56 -11.36
N LYS A 146 -10.68 3.68 -11.76
CA LYS A 146 -11.66 3.68 -12.86
C LYS A 146 -11.01 3.27 -14.17
N HIS A 147 -9.85 3.83 -14.48
CA HIS A 147 -9.10 3.45 -15.67
C HIS A 147 -8.74 1.96 -15.68
N GLU A 148 -8.34 1.39 -14.53
CA GLU A 148 -8.03 -0.03 -14.41
C GLU A 148 -9.20 -0.95 -14.71
N LEU A 149 -10.40 -0.60 -14.23
CA LEU A 149 -11.64 -1.34 -14.53
C LEU A 149 -12.00 -1.22 -16.02
N GLU A 150 -11.93 0.00 -16.56
CA GLU A 150 -12.26 0.30 -17.95
C GLU A 150 -11.37 -0.48 -18.94
N ILE A 151 -10.05 -0.46 -18.77
CA ILE A 151 -9.13 -1.15 -19.69
C ILE A 151 -9.26 -2.68 -19.63
N ARG A 152 -9.78 -3.21 -18.51
CA ARG A 152 -10.05 -4.64 -18.34
C ARG A 152 -11.45 -5.03 -18.82
N GLY A 153 -12.32 -4.08 -19.11
CA GLY A 153 -13.70 -4.33 -19.48
C GLY A 153 -14.51 -4.98 -18.35
N VAL A 154 -14.21 -4.64 -17.10
CA VAL A 154 -14.82 -5.21 -15.90
C VAL A 154 -15.70 -4.15 -15.23
N GLU A 155 -16.88 -4.55 -14.78
CA GLU A 155 -17.78 -3.65 -14.06
C GLU A 155 -17.36 -3.48 -12.59
N GLN A 156 -17.59 -2.31 -12.02
CA GLN A 156 -17.36 -2.06 -10.60
C GLN A 156 -18.35 -2.87 -9.74
N HIS A 157 -17.83 -3.58 -8.74
CA HIS A 157 -18.61 -4.37 -7.79
C HIS A 157 -19.08 -3.56 -6.57
N SER A 158 -18.17 -2.80 -5.95
CA SER A 158 -18.40 -2.04 -4.72
C SER A 158 -17.72 -0.68 -4.75
N ASP A 159 -17.98 0.17 -3.75
CA ASP A 159 -17.23 1.41 -3.54
C ASP A 159 -15.72 1.13 -3.43
N PHE A 160 -14.92 2.11 -3.84
CA PHE A 160 -13.47 2.02 -3.71
C PHE A 160 -13.06 2.17 -2.24
N GLU A 161 -12.15 1.32 -1.81
CA GLU A 161 -11.50 1.45 -0.50
C GLU A 161 -10.23 2.27 -0.66
N MET A 162 -9.97 3.19 0.27
CA MET A 162 -8.83 4.10 0.16
C MET A 162 -8.17 4.30 1.51
N PHE A 163 -6.86 4.11 1.52
CA PHE A 163 -6.00 4.37 2.67
C PHE A 163 -5.00 5.45 2.26
N HIS A 164 -4.74 6.40 3.15
CA HIS A 164 -3.80 7.48 2.89
C HIS A 164 -3.00 7.80 4.14
N ASN A 165 -1.85 8.44 3.92
CA ASN A 165 -0.98 8.95 4.98
C ASN A 165 -0.26 10.20 4.46
N TYR A 166 0.25 11.03 5.36
CA TYR A 166 1.01 12.22 4.97
C TYR A 166 2.09 12.60 5.97
N LEU A 167 3.06 13.37 5.48
CA LEU A 167 4.18 13.86 6.26
C LEU A 167 4.48 15.31 5.89
N ASN A 168 4.43 16.22 6.87
CA ASN A 168 5.07 17.54 6.75
C ASN A 168 6.53 17.41 7.18
N ILE A 169 7.47 17.64 6.26
CA ILE A 169 8.91 17.45 6.50
C ILE A 169 9.44 18.62 7.34
N THR A 170 9.81 18.32 8.58
CA THR A 170 10.33 19.31 9.55
C THR A 170 11.83 19.16 9.77
N GLU A 171 12.36 17.94 9.66
CA GLU A 171 13.81 17.66 9.64
C GLU A 171 14.39 17.79 8.22
N GLN A 172 15.64 17.42 8.00
CA GLN A 172 16.27 17.51 6.68
C GLN A 172 15.66 16.52 5.67
N PHE A 173 15.37 15.30 6.10
CA PHE A 173 14.80 14.24 5.26
C PHE A 173 13.50 13.71 5.87
N GLY A 174 12.61 13.23 5.02
CA GLY A 174 11.39 12.54 5.42
C GLY A 174 11.10 11.35 4.52
N TYR A 175 10.38 10.37 5.05
CA TYR A 175 9.84 9.22 4.32
C TYR A 175 8.38 9.01 4.73
N CYS A 176 7.49 8.80 3.76
CA CYS A 176 6.08 8.51 3.99
C CYS A 176 5.71 7.24 3.24
N LEU A 177 4.94 6.35 3.87
CA LEU A 177 4.39 5.16 3.24
C LEU A 177 2.96 4.85 3.68
N THR A 178 2.25 4.17 2.78
CA THR A 178 0.95 3.52 2.98
C THR A 178 0.99 2.18 2.26
N CYS A 179 0.61 1.09 2.93
CA CYS A 179 0.66 -0.24 2.32
C CYS A 179 -0.47 -1.18 2.75
N LEU A 180 -0.69 -2.18 1.90
CA LEU A 180 -1.42 -3.40 2.20
C LEU A 180 -0.40 -4.53 2.36
N GLY A 181 -0.31 -5.11 3.54
CA GLY A 181 0.50 -6.29 3.82
C GLY A 181 -0.32 -7.57 3.73
N PHE A 182 0.18 -8.56 2.99
CA PHE A 182 -0.49 -9.85 2.82
C PHE A 182 -0.13 -10.82 3.93
N LEU A 183 -1.15 -11.49 4.47
CA LEU A 183 -1.05 -12.53 5.49
C LEU A 183 -1.90 -13.71 5.07
N ASN A 184 -1.52 -14.90 5.51
CA ASN A 184 -2.18 -16.16 5.17
C ASN A 184 -2.22 -16.41 3.65
N PHE A 185 -1.94 -17.64 3.25
CA PHE A 185 -1.90 -17.99 1.84
C PHE A 185 -2.55 -19.34 1.64
N GLU A 186 -3.29 -19.44 0.55
CA GLU A 186 -3.73 -20.70 -0.01
C GLU A 186 -3.05 -20.91 -1.36
N ASN A 187 -3.19 -22.11 -1.93
CA ASN A 187 -2.67 -22.44 -3.24
C ASN A 187 -3.82 -22.66 -4.22
N ALA A 188 -3.70 -22.05 -5.40
CA ALA A 188 -4.57 -22.33 -6.52
C ALA A 188 -4.47 -23.81 -6.93
N PRO A 189 -5.46 -24.36 -7.66
CA PRO A 189 -5.37 -25.69 -8.22
C PRO A 189 -4.10 -25.87 -9.04
N ALA A 190 -3.39 -26.99 -8.81
CA ALA A 190 -2.24 -27.33 -9.64
C ALA A 190 -2.68 -27.60 -11.08
N VAL A 191 -1.97 -27.00 -12.03
CA VAL A 191 -2.17 -27.26 -13.46
C VAL A 191 -1.76 -28.71 -13.75
N LYS A 192 -2.66 -29.46 -14.37
CA LYS A 192 -2.38 -30.79 -14.91
C LYS A 192 -2.37 -30.66 -16.43
N LEU A 193 -1.18 -30.76 -17.02
CA LEU A 193 -0.98 -30.83 -18.48
C LEU A 193 -0.84 -32.30 -18.89
#